data_AF-A0A939U0A8-F1
#
_entry.id   AF-A0A939U0A8-F1
#
_cell.length_a   1.000
_cell.length_b   1.000
_cell.length_c   1.000
_cell.angle_alpha   90.00
_cell.angle_beta   90.00
_cell.angle_gamma   90.00
#
_symmetry.space_group_name_H-M   'P 1'
#
loop_
_entity.id
_entity.type
_entity.pdbx_description
1 polymer ?
#
loop_
_entity_poly.entity_id
_entity_poly.type
_entity_poly.pdbx_seq_one_letter_code
_entity_poly.pdbx_strand_id
1 'polypeptide(L)'
;MKQKSHLPELISRPLVTTASQEDDAAKIQIISENARKNLLTVSEKYKGIHDPEGFITNLKRALGMGADKASNYKVFKIALTGHRVSIRVSNHHANADKYLEHEANDFNLSIMVSKRYRKNTFRPHPDVVLTEYVYMGRQLENVESPYSQIAKSIAGFLETGKYVDTTGVVKVNVSP
;
A
#
# COMPACT_ATOMS: atom_id res chain seq x y z
N MET A 1 25.69 44.24 44.47
CA MET A 1 25.69 44.67 43.06
C MET A 1 25.31 43.48 42.17
N LYS A 2 24.45 43.77 41.19
CA LYS A 2 23.71 42.96 40.21
C LYS A 2 24.24 41.57 39.80
N GLN A 3 23.31 40.61 39.76
CA GLN A 3 23.33 39.35 38.98
C GLN A 3 23.66 39.58 37.49
N LYS A 4 24.36 38.64 36.87
CA LYS A 4 24.17 38.29 35.45
C LYS A 4 24.22 36.77 35.28
N SER A 5 23.05 36.16 35.21
CA SER A 5 22.80 34.84 34.64
C SER A 5 23.00 34.91 33.13
N HIS A 6 23.87 34.07 32.57
CA HIS A 6 23.97 33.84 31.13
C HIS A 6 23.17 32.57 30.80
N LEU A 7 21.93 32.77 30.34
CA LEU A 7 21.17 31.74 29.62
C LEU A 7 21.59 31.80 28.15
N PRO A 8 21.86 30.67 27.48
CA PRO A 8 22.09 30.67 26.04
C PRO A 8 20.77 30.96 25.32
N GLU A 9 20.81 31.92 24.38
CA GLU A 9 19.71 32.20 23.45
C GLU A 9 19.34 30.94 22.67
N LEU A 10 18.10 30.49 22.84
CA LEU A 10 17.44 29.58 21.90
C LEU A 10 17.31 30.33 20.57
N ILE A 11 18.23 30.09 19.65
CA ILE A 11 18.07 30.48 18.25
C ILE A 11 16.89 29.67 17.71
N SER A 12 15.71 30.30 17.67
CA SER A 12 14.55 29.83 16.92
C SER A 12 14.96 29.70 15.46
N ARG A 13 15.30 28.47 15.04
CA ARG A 13 15.43 28.11 13.64
C ARG A 13 14.06 28.34 12.98
N PRO A 14 13.97 29.10 11.88
CA PRO A 14 12.73 29.15 11.13
C PRO A 14 12.43 27.76 10.59
N LEU A 15 11.18 27.30 10.75
CA LEU A 15 10.65 26.16 9.99
C LEU A 15 10.70 26.55 8.51
N VAL A 16 11.73 26.09 7.82
CA VAL A 16 11.76 26.07 6.36
C VAL A 16 10.88 24.89 5.93
N THR A 17 9.57 25.08 5.96
CA THR A 17 8.63 24.21 5.23
C THR A 17 8.62 24.73 3.80
N THR A 18 9.54 24.21 2.98
CA THR A 18 9.71 24.65 1.59
C THR A 18 8.51 24.22 0.75
N ALA A 19 7.96 25.13 -0.06
CA ALA A 19 6.86 24.91 -1.02
C ALA A 19 6.95 23.61 -1.84
N SER A 20 8.15 23.07 -2.08
CA SER A 20 8.36 21.76 -2.70
C SER A 20 7.72 20.59 -1.96
N GLN A 21 7.70 20.60 -0.63
CA GLN A 21 7.09 19.53 0.17
C GLN A 21 5.56 19.61 0.16
N GLU A 22 5.00 20.81 0.08
CA GLU A 22 3.56 21.03 -0.04
C GLU A 22 3.07 20.61 -1.43
N ASP A 23 3.82 20.94 -2.49
CA ASP A 23 3.55 20.50 -3.85
C ASP A 23 3.58 18.98 -4.00
N ASP A 24 4.56 18.32 -3.37
CA ASP A 24 4.66 16.86 -3.41
C ASP A 24 3.56 16.18 -2.57
N ALA A 25 3.19 16.77 -1.43
CA ALA A 25 2.07 16.28 -0.64
C ALA A 25 0.73 16.40 -1.40
N ALA A 26 0.50 17.51 -2.09
CA ALA A 26 -0.69 17.73 -2.92
C ALA A 26 -0.76 16.74 -4.09
N LYS A 27 0.36 16.50 -4.77
CA LYS A 27 0.44 15.49 -5.86
C LYS A 27 0.12 14.09 -5.34
N ILE A 28 0.68 13.70 -4.19
CA ILE A 28 0.44 12.36 -3.61
C ILE A 28 -1.03 12.20 -3.18
N GLN A 29 -1.65 13.27 -2.67
CA GLN A 29 -3.08 13.27 -2.36
C GLN A 29 -3.93 12.98 -3.61
N ILE A 30 -3.70 13.72 -4.70
CA ILE A 30 -4.41 13.51 -5.98
C ILE A 30 -4.19 12.09 -6.52
N ILE A 31 -2.97 11.57 -6.43
CA ILE A 31 -2.65 10.19 -6.82
C ILE A 31 -3.49 9.19 -6.02
N SER A 32 -3.65 9.40 -4.71
CA SER A 32 -4.37 8.50 -3.82
C SER A 32 -5.88 8.52 -4.08
N GLU A 33 -6.45 9.69 -4.35
CA GLU A 33 -7.86 9.84 -4.72
C GLU A 33 -8.19 9.19 -6.07
N ASN A 34 -7.34 9.41 -7.08
CA ASN A 34 -7.49 8.78 -8.39
C ASN A 34 -7.35 7.26 -8.28
N ALA A 35 -6.37 6.78 -7.50
CA ALA A 35 -6.18 5.36 -7.26
C ALA A 35 -7.42 4.72 -6.61
N ARG A 36 -8.01 5.36 -5.59
CA ARG A 36 -9.24 4.88 -4.95
C ARG A 36 -10.40 4.78 -5.94
N LYS A 37 -10.65 5.83 -6.75
CA LYS A 37 -11.71 5.82 -7.78
C LYS A 37 -11.48 4.70 -8.80
N ASN A 38 -10.26 4.53 -9.29
CA ASN A 38 -9.93 3.50 -10.26
C ASN A 38 -10.06 2.08 -9.68
N LEU A 39 -9.70 1.88 -8.41
CA LEU A 39 -9.88 0.60 -7.73
C LEU A 39 -11.37 0.24 -7.58
N LEU A 40 -12.25 1.22 -7.35
CA LEU A 40 -13.69 1.00 -7.36
C LEU A 40 -14.19 0.59 -8.76
N THR A 41 -13.68 1.20 -9.83
CA THR A 41 -13.97 0.76 -11.21
C THR A 41 -13.48 -0.67 -11.46
N VAL A 42 -12.29 -1.04 -10.97
CA VAL A 42 -11.81 -2.44 -11.03
C VAL A 42 -12.71 -3.36 -10.23
N SER A 43 -13.14 -2.94 -9.04
CA SER A 43 -14.08 -3.69 -8.20
C SER A 43 -15.37 -4.01 -8.97
N GLU A 44 -15.99 -3.00 -9.59
CA GLU A 44 -17.18 -3.19 -10.41
C GLU A 44 -16.95 -4.11 -11.61
N LYS A 45 -15.83 -3.93 -12.33
CA LYS A 45 -15.44 -4.76 -13.47
C LYS A 45 -15.36 -6.25 -13.12
N TYR A 46 -14.91 -6.58 -11.91
CA TYR A 46 -14.68 -7.95 -11.47
C TYR A 46 -15.84 -8.55 -10.64
N LYS A 47 -17.01 -7.90 -10.58
CA LYS A 47 -18.21 -8.52 -9.99
C LYS A 47 -18.61 -9.77 -10.77
N GLY A 48 -18.84 -10.87 -10.04
CA GLY A 48 -19.17 -12.19 -10.62
C GLY A 48 -18.03 -12.90 -11.34
N ILE A 49 -16.85 -12.27 -11.49
CA ILE A 49 -15.71 -12.86 -12.20
C ILE A 49 -14.86 -13.69 -11.24
N HIS A 50 -14.61 -14.95 -11.62
CA HIS A 50 -13.81 -15.91 -10.85
C HIS A 50 -12.46 -16.28 -11.50
N ASP A 51 -12.21 -15.87 -12.76
CA ASP A 51 -10.90 -16.00 -13.39
C ASP A 51 -10.01 -14.78 -13.07
N PRO A 52 -8.80 -14.95 -12.51
CA PRO A 52 -7.89 -13.84 -12.21
C PRO A 52 -7.27 -13.19 -13.46
N GLU A 53 -7.61 -13.61 -14.68
CA GLU A 53 -6.95 -13.12 -15.89
C GLU A 53 -6.99 -11.58 -15.99
N GLY A 54 -5.80 -10.99 -16.20
CA GLY A 54 -5.62 -9.54 -16.25
C GLY A 54 -5.83 -8.80 -14.92
N PHE A 55 -6.25 -9.45 -13.83
CA PHE A 55 -6.62 -8.77 -12.58
C PHE A 55 -5.46 -7.99 -11.98
N ILE A 56 -4.29 -8.62 -11.83
CA ILE A 56 -3.08 -7.97 -11.30
C ILE A 56 -2.69 -6.76 -12.15
N THR A 57 -2.78 -6.87 -13.47
CA THR A 57 -2.48 -5.77 -14.40
C THR A 57 -3.47 -4.62 -14.21
N ASN A 58 -4.76 -4.92 -14.05
CA ASN A 58 -5.78 -3.90 -13.80
C ASN A 58 -5.62 -3.24 -12.43
N LEU A 59 -5.27 -4.00 -11.39
CA LEU A 59 -4.91 -3.45 -10.07
C LEU A 59 -3.71 -2.50 -10.15
N LYS A 60 -2.62 -2.94 -10.79
CA LYS A 60 -1.41 -2.11 -10.98
C LYS A 60 -1.75 -0.81 -11.72
N ARG A 61 -2.50 -0.89 -12.81
CA ARG A 61 -2.96 0.28 -13.57
C ARG A 61 -3.85 1.20 -12.75
N ALA A 62 -4.78 0.65 -11.96
CA ALA A 62 -5.65 1.44 -11.09
C ALA A 62 -4.84 2.24 -10.06
N LEU A 63 -3.80 1.62 -9.50
CA LEU A 63 -2.82 2.26 -8.61
C LEU A 63 -1.83 3.18 -9.36
N GLY A 64 -1.91 3.30 -10.68
CA GLY A 64 -0.99 4.09 -11.50
C GLY A 64 0.45 3.56 -11.45
N MET A 65 0.61 2.24 -11.34
CA MET A 65 1.88 1.52 -11.43
C MET A 65 2.10 1.01 -12.87
N GLY A 66 3.37 0.83 -13.26
CA GLY A 66 3.73 0.09 -14.47
C GLY A 66 3.24 -1.37 -14.41
N ALA A 67 2.95 -1.95 -15.57
CA ALA A 67 2.53 -3.35 -15.70
C ALA A 67 3.66 -4.29 -16.20
N ASP A 68 4.85 -3.74 -16.38
CA ASP A 68 6.04 -4.35 -16.98
C ASP A 68 6.79 -5.30 -16.02
N LYS A 69 6.75 -5.02 -14.71
CA LYS A 69 7.50 -5.78 -13.70
C LYS A 69 6.63 -6.83 -13.00
N ALA A 70 7.25 -7.87 -12.47
CA ALA A 70 6.58 -8.90 -11.68
C ALA A 70 6.02 -8.34 -10.34
N SER A 71 6.70 -7.37 -9.75
CA SER A 71 6.25 -6.60 -8.58
C SER A 71 6.39 -5.11 -8.86
N ASN A 72 5.38 -4.34 -8.49
CA ASN A 72 5.41 -2.88 -8.58
C ASN A 72 5.05 -2.27 -7.23
N TYR A 73 5.70 -1.16 -6.92
CA TYR A 73 5.55 -0.40 -5.68
C TYR A 73 5.10 1.00 -6.03
N LYS A 74 4.33 1.62 -5.15
CA LYS A 74 4.02 3.04 -5.23
C LYS A 74 3.60 3.57 -3.87
N VAL A 75 4.00 4.80 -3.59
CA VAL A 75 3.65 5.50 -2.36
C VAL A 75 2.31 6.24 -2.53
N PHE A 76 1.50 6.16 -1.49
CA PHE A 76 0.20 6.82 -1.37
C PHE A 76 0.10 7.53 -0.03
N LYS A 77 -0.88 8.42 0.08
CA LYS A 77 -1.30 9.05 1.32
C LYS A 77 -2.67 8.50 1.71
N ILE A 78 -2.80 8.03 2.94
CA ILE A 78 -4.09 7.61 3.50
C ILE A 78 -4.95 8.85 3.71
N ALA A 79 -6.19 8.83 3.21
CA ALA A 79 -7.05 10.01 3.22
C ALA A 79 -7.37 10.51 4.65
N LEU A 80 -7.72 9.59 5.56
CA LEU A 80 -8.15 9.96 6.91
C LEU A 80 -7.00 10.31 7.87
N THR A 81 -5.82 9.71 7.70
CA THR A 81 -4.70 9.92 8.63
C THR A 81 -3.59 10.78 8.06
N GLY A 82 -3.53 10.92 6.74
CA GLY A 82 -2.43 11.58 6.04
C GLY A 82 -1.11 10.81 6.05
N HIS A 83 -1.06 9.60 6.63
CA HIS A 83 0.15 8.78 6.66
C HIS A 83 0.52 8.32 5.25
N ARG A 84 1.82 8.22 4.99
CA ARG A 84 2.33 7.64 3.75
C ARG A 84 2.41 6.13 3.87
N VAL A 85 2.14 5.44 2.78
CA VAL A 85 2.22 3.98 2.70
C VAL A 85 2.79 3.56 1.36
N SER A 86 3.70 2.58 1.36
CA SER A 86 4.08 1.89 0.13
C SER A 86 3.15 0.70 -0.09
N ILE A 87 2.46 0.68 -1.23
CA ILE A 87 1.65 -0.47 -1.66
C ILE A 87 2.41 -1.23 -2.75
N ARG A 88 2.53 -2.54 -2.56
CA ARG A 88 3.06 -3.48 -3.55
C ARG A 88 1.95 -4.34 -4.11
N VAL A 89 1.96 -4.58 -5.43
CA VAL A 89 1.12 -5.59 -6.07
C VAL A 89 2.00 -6.60 -6.82
N SER A 90 1.80 -7.89 -6.56
CA SER A 90 2.62 -8.94 -7.14
C SER A 90 1.91 -10.31 -7.25
N ASN A 91 2.57 -11.25 -7.92
CA ASN A 91 2.19 -12.65 -8.03
C ASN A 91 3.10 -13.60 -7.23
N HIS A 92 4.03 -13.07 -6.43
CA HIS A 92 4.96 -13.78 -5.56
C HIS A 92 5.09 -13.07 -4.20
N HIS A 93 5.51 -13.82 -3.18
CA HIS A 93 5.66 -13.30 -1.82
C HIS A 93 6.67 -12.16 -1.74
N ALA A 94 6.47 -11.26 -0.79
CA ALA A 94 7.32 -10.12 -0.54
C ALA A 94 8.66 -10.54 0.09
N ASN A 95 9.69 -9.77 -0.24
CA ASN A 95 10.88 -9.66 0.58
C ASN A 95 10.88 -8.26 1.18
N ALA A 96 10.80 -8.15 2.51
CA ALA A 96 10.61 -6.89 3.19
C ALA A 96 11.80 -5.93 3.00
N ASP A 97 13.03 -6.46 2.83
CA ASP A 97 14.23 -5.66 2.55
C ASP A 97 14.09 -4.73 1.32
N LYS A 98 13.27 -5.12 0.32
CA LYS A 98 13.04 -4.34 -0.90
C LYS A 98 12.29 -3.04 -0.66
N TYR A 99 11.62 -2.89 0.47
CA TYR A 99 10.98 -1.63 0.82
C TYR A 99 12.01 -0.57 1.24
N LEU A 100 13.19 -0.96 1.75
CA LEU A 100 14.29 -0.02 2.03
C LEU A 100 14.79 0.66 0.74
N GLU A 101 14.70 -0.03 -0.40
CA GLU A 101 15.04 0.50 -1.74
C GLU A 101 13.90 1.32 -2.36
N HIS A 102 12.70 1.31 -1.76
CA HIS A 102 11.45 1.84 -2.35
C HIS A 102 10.68 2.78 -1.41
N GLU A 103 11.41 3.52 -0.56
CA GLU A 103 10.87 4.37 0.51
C GLU A 103 10.05 3.54 1.52
N ALA A 104 10.74 2.95 2.50
CA ALA A 104 10.07 2.36 3.65
C ALA A 104 9.28 3.46 4.38
N ASN A 105 7.96 3.26 4.51
CA ASN A 105 7.10 4.14 5.28
C ASN A 105 6.73 3.48 6.61
N ASP A 106 6.11 4.26 7.51
CA ASP A 106 5.67 3.84 8.85
C ASP A 106 4.93 2.50 8.87
N PHE A 107 4.21 2.19 7.79
CA PHE A 107 3.67 0.87 7.51
C PHE A 107 3.57 0.68 5.99
N ASN A 108 3.62 -0.59 5.57
CA ASN A 108 3.59 -0.97 4.17
C ASN A 108 2.58 -2.10 3.92
N LEU A 109 2.00 -2.12 2.72
CA LEU A 109 1.01 -3.11 2.30
C LEU A 109 1.54 -3.90 1.09
N SER A 110 1.46 -5.22 1.12
CA SER A 110 1.68 -6.08 -0.05
C SER A 110 0.41 -6.86 -0.36
N ILE A 111 -0.04 -6.78 -1.61
CA ILE A 111 -1.12 -7.61 -2.15
C ILE A 111 -0.50 -8.61 -3.12
N MET A 112 -0.52 -9.87 -2.71
CA MET A 112 -0.06 -11.01 -3.52
C MET A 112 -1.28 -11.77 -4.02
N VAL A 113 -1.43 -11.88 -5.34
CA VAL A 113 -2.48 -12.67 -5.97
C VAL A 113 -1.84 -13.68 -6.92
N SER A 114 -2.17 -14.96 -6.81
CA SER A 114 -1.61 -16.00 -7.68
C SER A 114 -2.68 -16.99 -8.11
N LYS A 115 -2.78 -17.27 -9.41
CA LYS A 115 -3.69 -18.30 -9.95
C LYS A 115 -3.34 -19.70 -9.44
N ARG A 116 -2.06 -19.94 -9.12
CA ARG A 116 -1.55 -21.24 -8.68
C ARG A 116 -1.15 -21.19 -7.22
N TYR A 117 -1.15 -22.37 -6.57
CA TYR A 117 -0.50 -22.51 -5.28
C TYR A 117 0.97 -22.09 -5.36
N ARG A 118 1.43 -21.39 -4.33
CA ARG A 118 2.83 -21.00 -4.15
C ARG A 118 3.25 -21.36 -2.73
N LYS A 119 4.40 -22.01 -2.58
CA LYS A 119 5.02 -22.17 -1.25
C LYS A 119 5.26 -20.78 -0.65
N ASN A 120 5.03 -20.62 0.65
CA ASN A 120 5.35 -19.38 1.34
C ASN A 120 6.86 -19.14 1.30
N THR A 121 7.26 -18.03 0.68
CA THR A 121 8.65 -17.57 0.57
C THR A 121 8.81 -16.14 1.08
N PHE A 122 7.84 -15.67 1.86
CA PHE A 122 7.90 -14.36 2.50
C PHE A 122 9.15 -14.25 3.37
N ARG A 123 9.83 -13.10 3.29
CA ARG A 123 11.03 -12.80 4.08
C ARG A 123 10.79 -11.51 4.89
N PRO A 124 10.67 -11.59 6.22
CA PRO A 124 10.56 -10.40 7.07
C PRO A 124 11.91 -9.68 7.18
N HIS A 125 11.86 -8.41 7.57
CA HIS A 125 13.02 -7.57 7.86
C HIS A 125 12.73 -6.72 9.11
N PRO A 126 13.65 -6.65 10.09
CA PRO A 126 13.39 -6.01 11.38
C PRO A 126 13.07 -4.50 11.31
N ASP A 127 13.56 -3.83 10.26
CA ASP A 127 13.38 -2.38 10.07
C ASP A 127 12.22 -2.02 9.11
N VAL A 128 11.37 -2.98 8.76
CA VAL A 128 10.29 -2.77 7.78
C VAL A 128 8.97 -3.33 8.28
N VAL A 129 8.10 -2.42 8.71
CA VAL A 129 6.70 -2.72 9.04
C VAL A 129 5.96 -3.05 7.74
N LEU A 130 5.61 -4.32 7.53
CA LEU A 130 4.92 -4.78 6.32
C LEU A 130 3.86 -5.83 6.66
N THR A 131 2.67 -5.65 6.11
CA THR A 131 1.66 -6.72 6.06
C THR A 131 1.46 -7.18 4.62
N GLU A 132 1.64 -8.47 4.36
CA GLU A 132 1.32 -9.10 3.08
C GLU A 132 0.03 -9.90 3.16
N TYR A 133 -0.93 -9.56 2.30
CA TYR A 133 -2.18 -10.28 2.08
C TYR A 133 -2.05 -11.17 0.84
N VAL A 134 -2.14 -12.47 1.06
CA VAL A 134 -1.88 -13.51 0.07
C VAL A 134 -3.17 -14.21 -0.33
N TYR A 135 -3.48 -14.13 -1.63
CA TYR A 135 -4.65 -14.72 -2.26
C TYR A 135 -4.22 -15.76 -3.31
N MET A 136 -4.59 -17.02 -3.11
CA MET A 136 -4.26 -18.11 -4.03
C MET A 136 -5.51 -18.66 -4.73
N GLY A 137 -5.40 -18.95 -6.03
CA GLY A 137 -6.53 -19.25 -6.92
C GLY A 137 -7.51 -20.29 -6.37
N ARG A 138 -7.01 -21.45 -5.92
CA ARG A 138 -7.85 -22.52 -5.34
C ARG A 138 -8.73 -22.04 -4.17
N GLN A 139 -8.26 -21.06 -3.39
CA GLN A 139 -9.03 -20.53 -2.27
C GLN A 139 -10.09 -19.52 -2.73
N LEU A 140 -9.85 -18.85 -3.86
CA LEU A 140 -10.76 -17.83 -4.42
C LEU A 140 -11.90 -18.44 -5.24
N GLU A 141 -11.77 -19.68 -5.72
CA GLU A 141 -12.76 -20.36 -6.58
C GLU A 141 -14.17 -20.42 -5.97
N ASN A 142 -14.26 -20.54 -4.64
CA ASN A 142 -15.55 -20.63 -3.92
C ASN A 142 -15.97 -19.32 -3.26
N VAL A 143 -15.23 -18.23 -3.47
CA VAL A 143 -15.56 -16.92 -2.93
C VAL A 143 -16.37 -16.17 -3.97
N GLU A 144 -17.46 -15.53 -3.58
CA GLU A 144 -18.24 -14.71 -4.50
C GLU A 144 -17.48 -13.44 -4.88
N SER A 145 -17.28 -13.19 -6.18
CA SER A 145 -16.64 -11.95 -6.67
C SER A 145 -15.29 -11.62 -5.99
N PRO A 146 -14.35 -12.56 -5.85
CA PRO A 146 -13.18 -12.41 -4.98
C PRO A 146 -12.29 -11.24 -5.38
N TYR A 147 -12.12 -11.03 -6.67
CA TYR A 147 -11.31 -9.95 -7.23
C TYR A 147 -11.98 -8.57 -7.05
N SER A 148 -13.31 -8.53 -7.11
CA SER A 148 -14.09 -7.34 -6.75
C SER A 148 -13.81 -6.94 -5.31
N GLN A 149 -13.92 -7.90 -4.40
CA GLN A 149 -13.67 -7.73 -2.97
C GLN A 149 -12.25 -7.24 -2.69
N ILE A 150 -11.22 -7.88 -3.25
CA ILE A 150 -9.81 -7.48 -3.07
C ILE A 150 -9.60 -6.02 -3.52
N ALA A 151 -10.12 -5.62 -4.69
CA ALA A 151 -9.98 -4.26 -5.18
C ALA A 151 -10.69 -3.24 -4.26
N LYS A 152 -11.88 -3.58 -3.77
CA LYS A 152 -12.64 -2.76 -2.82
C LYS A 152 -11.94 -2.63 -1.48
N SER A 153 -11.33 -3.69 -0.97
CA SER A 153 -10.54 -3.68 0.27
C SER A 153 -9.32 -2.76 0.16
N ILE A 154 -8.63 -2.74 -0.99
CA ILE A 154 -7.51 -1.81 -1.23
C ILE A 154 -8.03 -0.36 -1.29
N ALA A 155 -9.18 -0.11 -1.94
CA ALA A 155 -9.79 1.21 -1.98
C ALA A 155 -10.16 1.72 -0.57
N GLY A 156 -10.76 0.87 0.26
CA GLY A 156 -11.07 1.17 1.65
C GLY A 156 -9.83 1.37 2.53
N PHE A 157 -8.74 0.67 2.23
CA PHE A 157 -7.45 0.89 2.88
C PHE A 157 -6.88 2.28 2.58
N LEU A 158 -6.89 2.72 1.31
CA LEU A 158 -6.44 4.07 0.94
C LEU A 158 -7.24 5.19 1.61
N GLU A 159 -8.48 4.91 2.00
CA GLU A 159 -9.30 5.85 2.77
C GLU A 159 -8.96 5.80 4.26
N THR A 160 -8.99 4.61 4.86
CA THR A 160 -9.02 4.45 6.33
C THR A 160 -7.68 4.10 6.96
N GLY A 161 -6.71 3.65 6.17
CA GLY A 161 -5.46 3.05 6.66
C GLY A 161 -5.62 1.63 7.20
N LYS A 162 -6.85 1.09 7.26
CA LYS A 162 -7.13 -0.26 7.74
C LYS A 162 -7.54 -1.16 6.57
N TYR A 163 -6.76 -2.20 6.31
CA TYR A 163 -7.12 -3.18 5.31
C TYR A 163 -8.11 -4.17 5.92
N VAL A 164 -9.26 -4.33 5.28
CA VAL A 164 -10.29 -5.29 5.70
C VAL A 164 -10.48 -6.29 4.57
N ASP A 165 -9.98 -7.51 4.74
CA ASP A 165 -10.30 -8.61 3.84
C ASP A 165 -11.75 -9.02 4.04
N THR A 166 -12.53 -9.03 2.96
CA THR A 166 -13.91 -9.53 2.98
C THR A 166 -14.03 -10.90 2.32
N THR A 167 -12.96 -11.40 1.69
CA THR A 167 -12.99 -12.70 0.99
C THR A 167 -13.06 -13.88 1.94
N GLY A 168 -12.56 -13.71 3.17
CA GLY A 168 -12.56 -14.74 4.21
C GLY A 168 -11.49 -15.83 4.02
N VAL A 169 -10.65 -15.72 2.99
CA VAL A 169 -9.68 -16.77 2.63
C VAL A 169 -8.23 -16.29 2.57
N VAL A 170 -8.01 -15.01 2.90
CA VAL A 170 -6.68 -14.41 2.86
C VAL A 170 -5.72 -15.09 3.83
N LYS A 171 -4.47 -15.24 3.42
CA LYS A 171 -3.37 -15.55 4.33
C LYS A 171 -2.56 -14.30 4.57
N VAL A 172 -2.16 -14.09 5.83
CA VAL A 172 -1.43 -12.88 6.23
C VAL A 172 -0.01 -13.25 6.64
N ASN A 173 0.97 -12.59 6.05
CA ASN A 173 2.35 -12.58 6.54
C ASN A 173 2.67 -11.18 7.08
N VAL A 174 3.53 -11.11 8.10
CA VAL A 174 3.91 -9.85 8.72
C VAL A 174 5.42 -9.74 8.88
N SER A 175 5.92 -8.53 8.68
CA SER A 175 7.25 -8.06 9.07
C SER A 175 7.05 -6.98 10.16
N PRO A 176 7.80 -7.07 11.28
CA PRO A 176 7.63 -6.18 12.42
C PRO A 176 8.07 -4.75 12.14
#